data_AF-A0A401JB76-F1
#
_entry.id   AF-A0A401JB76-F1
#
_cell.length_a   1.000
_cell.length_b   1.000
_cell.length_c   1.000
_cell.angle_alpha   90.00
_cell.angle_beta   90.00
_cell.angle_gamma   90.00
#
_symmetry.space_group_name_H-M   'P 1'
#
loop_
_entity.id
_entity.type
_entity.pdbx_description
1 polymer ?
#
loop_
_entity_poly.entity_id
_entity_poly.type
_entity_poly.pdbx_seq_one_letter_code
_entity_poly.pdbx_strand_id
1 'polypeptide(L)'
;MILPRSGLGHKHGIVLGNLVGLIDSDYQGQLFVSMWNRGHQPFIVNPLERIAQLVMVPVVQVAFNIVEEFSASERGAGGFGSTGRH
;
A
#
# COMPACT_ATOMS: atom_id res chain seq x y z
N MET A 1 5.55 1.42 -6.54
CA MET A 1 4.90 1.43 -5.21
C MET A 1 5.82 2.06 -4.17
N ILE A 2 5.35 3.06 -3.43
CA ILE A 2 6.04 3.65 -2.27
C ILE A 2 5.49 2.99 -1.00
N LEU A 3 6.38 2.49 -0.13
CA LEU A 3 6.03 1.77 1.10
C LEU A 3 6.72 2.38 2.33
N PRO A 4 6.14 2.22 3.54
CA PRO A 4 6.83 2.52 4.79
C PRO A 4 8.09 1.66 4.96
N ARG A 5 9.12 2.19 5.61
CA ARG A 5 10.24 1.38 6.10
C ARG A 5 9.83 0.65 7.38
N SER A 6 10.08 -0.66 7.46
CA SER A 6 9.66 -1.49 8.60
C SER A 6 10.17 -0.96 9.95
N GLY A 7 11.44 -0.52 10.01
CA GLY A 7 12.03 0.04 11.23
C GLY A 7 11.32 1.31 11.73
N LEU A 8 11.04 2.25 10.82
CA LEU A 8 10.30 3.48 11.13
C LEU A 8 8.84 3.18 11.53
N GLY A 9 8.19 2.30 10.77
CA GLY A 9 6.80 1.93 11.00
C GLY A 9 6.58 1.17 12.31
N HIS A 10 7.46 0.22 12.65
CA HIS A 10 7.32 -0.61 13.84
C HIS A 10 7.82 0.09 15.11
N LYS A 11 9.02 0.71 15.08
CA LYS A 11 9.64 1.28 16.28
C LYS A 11 9.15 2.69 16.62
N HIS A 12 8.83 3.50 15.61
CA HIS A 12 8.52 4.92 15.79
C HIS A 12 7.09 5.30 15.38
N GLY A 13 6.31 4.36 14.82
CA GLY A 13 4.97 4.65 14.33
C GLY A 13 4.95 5.57 13.11
N ILE A 14 6.04 5.65 12.35
CA ILE A 14 6.13 6.50 11.16
C ILE A 14 5.81 5.67 9.92
N VAL A 15 4.66 5.98 9.32
CA VAL A 15 4.09 5.26 8.17
C VAL A 15 3.70 6.25 7.07
N LEU A 16 3.13 5.72 5.99
CA LEU A 16 2.50 6.54 4.96
C LEU A 16 1.03 6.78 5.32
N GLY A 17 0.56 8.03 5.22
CA GLY A 17 -0.83 8.41 5.44
C GLY A 17 -1.79 7.82 4.41
N ASN A 18 -1.33 7.64 3.17
CA ASN A 18 -2.05 6.91 2.12
C ASN A 18 -1.79 5.40 2.14
N LEU A 19 -1.11 4.88 3.18
CA LEU A 19 -0.69 3.49 3.39
C LEU A 19 0.32 2.96 2.35
N VAL A 20 -0.04 3.01 1.08
CA VAL A 20 0.77 2.62 -0.08
C VAL A 20 0.62 3.68 -1.17
N GLY A 21 1.75 4.21 -1.65
CA GLY A 21 1.76 5.09 -2.82
C GLY A 21 1.81 4.28 -4.10
N LEU A 22 0.76 4.30 -4.91
CA LEU A 22 0.83 3.87 -6.31
C LEU A 22 1.28 5.05 -7.16
N ILE A 23 2.27 4.82 -8.03
CA ILE A 23 2.80 5.82 -8.96
C ILE A 23 2.53 5.28 -10.36
N ASP A 24 1.81 6.07 -11.16
CA ASP A 24 1.46 5.71 -12.54
C ASP A 24 2.67 5.80 -13.47
N SER A 25 2.64 5.02 -14.55
CA SER A 25 3.77 4.87 -15.48
C SER A 25 4.11 6.16 -16.25
N ASP A 26 3.15 7.06 -16.41
CA ASP A 26 3.27 8.32 -17.13
C ASP A 26 3.47 9.53 -16.19
N TYR A 27 3.56 9.31 -14.87
CA TYR A 27 3.80 10.37 -13.90
C TYR A 27 5.25 10.88 -13.97
N GLN A 28 5.42 12.17 -14.26
CA GLN A 28 6.73 12.83 -14.39
C GLN A 28 7.01 13.89 -13.31
N GLY A 29 6.07 14.09 -12.39
CA GLY A 29 6.21 15.07 -11.32
C GLY A 29 7.21 14.64 -10.24
N GLN A 30 7.48 15.57 -9.32
CA GLN A 30 8.22 15.25 -8.11
C GLN A 30 7.42 14.26 -7.25
N LEU A 31 8.09 13.20 -6.81
CA LEU A 31 7.48 12.25 -5.87
C LEU A 31 7.42 12.86 -4.46
N PHE A 32 6.23 12.84 -3.87
CA PHE A 32 6.01 13.24 -2.49
C PHE A 32 5.72 12.02 -1.60
N VAL A 33 6.06 12.13 -0.31
CA VAL A 33 5.82 11.09 0.69
C VAL A 33 4.84 11.65 1.72
N SER A 34 3.60 11.14 1.71
CA SER A 34 2.60 11.51 2.72
C SER A 34 2.95 10.84 4.05
N MET A 35 3.73 11.49 4.91
CA MET A 35 4.13 10.92 6.20
C MET A 35 3.01 11.05 7.23
N TRP A 36 2.73 9.96 7.96
CA TRP A 36 1.82 9.95 9.10
C TRP A 36 2.52 9.38 10.34
N ASN A 37 2.46 10.15 11.43
CA ASN A 37 2.82 9.65 12.75
C ASN A 37 1.60 9.00 13.41
N ARG A 38 1.53 7.67 13.38
CA ARG A 38 0.54 6.86 14.09
C ARG A 38 0.99 6.46 15.50
N GLY A 39 2.15 6.95 15.93
CA GLY A 39 2.69 6.76 17.28
C GLY A 39 2.13 7.78 18.27
N HIS A 40 2.54 7.66 19.52
CA HIS A 40 2.14 8.58 20.60
C HIS A 40 3.23 9.61 20.95
N GLN A 41 4.38 9.56 20.28
CA GLN A 41 5.52 10.43 20.54
C GLN A 41 5.84 11.27 19.30
N PRO A 42 6.22 12.55 19.44
CA PRO A 42 6.76 13.33 18.35
C PRO A 42 7.97 12.64 17.69
N PHE A 43 8.11 12.79 16.38
CA PHE A 43 9.24 12.26 15.63
C PHE A 43 9.82 13.35 14.73
N ILE A 44 11.14 13.53 14.78
CA ILE A 44 11.85 14.53 13.97
C ILE A 44 12.42 13.82 12.75
N VAL A 45 12.05 14.31 11.56
CA VAL A 45 12.65 13.88 10.30
C VAL A 45 13.72 14.90 9.93
N ASN A 46 14.96 14.45 9.80
CA ASN A 46 16.05 15.32 9.39
C ASN A 46 16.20 15.37 7.86
N PRO A 47 16.74 16.46 7.30
CA PRO A 47 17.10 16.49 5.89
C PRO A 47 17.97 15.28 5.50
N LEU A 48 17.70 14.71 4.33
CA LEU A 48 18.39 13.53 3.77
C LEU A 48 18.17 12.21 4.53
N GLU A 49 17.29 12.19 5.54
CA GLU A 49 16.92 10.94 6.21
C GLU A 49 16.10 10.03 5.29
N ARG A 50 16.40 8.73 5.31
CA ARG A 50 15.67 7.73 4.52
C ARG A 50 14.30 7.46 5.14
N ILE A 51 13.24 8.03 4.58
CA ILE A 51 11.88 7.99 5.16
C ILE A 51 10.94 6.93 4.56
N ALA A 52 11.16 6.50 3.33
CA ALA A 52 10.32 5.53 2.62
C ALA A 52 11.19 4.63 1.73
N GLN A 53 10.55 3.68 1.06
CA GLN A 53 11.19 2.82 0.05
C GLN A 53 10.30 2.72 -1.20
N LEU A 54 10.92 2.57 -2.36
CA LEU A 54 10.27 2.45 -3.66
C LEU A 54 10.50 1.04 -4.21
N VAL A 55 9.42 0.40 -4.68
CA VAL A 55 9.44 -0.93 -5.32
C VAL A 55 8.79 -0.82 -6.69
N MET A 56 9.45 -1.34 -7.72
CA MET A 56 8.90 -1.49 -9.08
C MET A 56 8.36 -2.91 -9.24
N VAL A 57 7.12 -3.03 -9.70
CA VAL A 57 6.43 -4.32 -9.89
C VAL A 57 5.76 -4.34 -11.27
N PRO A 58 5.68 -5.50 -11.93
CA PRO A 58 4.88 -5.63 -13.14
C PRO A 58 3.39 -5.41 -12.83
N VAL A 59 2.68 -4.78 -13.76
CA VAL A 59 1.23 -4.56 -13.69
C VAL A 59 0.57 -5.02 -14.98
N VAL A 60 -0.67 -5.50 -14.89
CA VAL A 60 -1.47 -5.94 -16.05
C VAL A 60 -2.60 -4.95 -16.26
N GLN A 61 -2.72 -4.39 -17.47
CA GLN A 61 -3.89 -3.63 -17.88
C GLN A 61 -4.97 -4.61 -18.35
N VAL A 62 -6.14 -4.57 -17.72
CA VAL A 62 -7.24 -5.51 -17.99
C VAL A 62 -8.38 -4.83 -18.73
N ALA A 63 -9.05 -5.58 -19.61
CA ALA A 63 -10.34 -5.20 -20.19
C ALA A 63 -11.44 -5.98 -19.49
N PHE A 64 -12.56 -5.32 -19.18
CA PHE A 64 -13.71 -6.00 -18.59
C PHE A 64 -14.47 -6.82 -19.65
N ASN A 65 -14.85 -8.04 -19.30
CA ASN A 65 -15.78 -8.89 -20.05
C ASN A 65 -17.06 -9.06 -19.21
N ILE A 66 -18.17 -8.44 -19.64
CA ILE A 66 -19.43 -8.47 -18.90
C ILE A 66 -20.14 -9.80 -19.18
N VAL A 67 -20.50 -10.51 -18.11
CA VAL A 67 -21.17 -11.83 -18.16
C VAL A 67 -22.38 -11.84 -17.23
N GLU A 68 -23.34 -12.71 -17.50
CA GLU A 68 -24.52 -12.88 -16.62
C GLU A 68 -24.15 -13.59 -15.31
N GLU A 69 -23.26 -14.60 -15.35
CA GLU A 69 -22.85 -15.38 -14.19
C GLU A 69 -21.35 -15.78 -14.25
N PHE A 70 -20.73 -15.94 -13.09
CA PHE A 70 -19.37 -16.48 -12.95
C PHE A 70 -19.37 -18.00 -12.79
N SER A 71 -18.31 -18.67 -13.25
CA SER A 71 -18.12 -20.10 -12.97
C SER A 71 -17.92 -20.35 -11.47
N ALA A 72 -18.48 -21.46 -10.96
CA ALA A 72 -18.36 -21.83 -9.56
C ALA A 72 -16.89 -22.10 -9.17
N SER A 73 -16.51 -21.72 -7.95
CA SER A 73 -15.20 -22.03 -7.35
C SER A 73 -15.36 -22.50 -5.91
N GLU A 74 -14.38 -23.24 -5.38
CA GLU A 74 -14.41 -23.72 -3.99
C GLU A 74 -14.54 -22.58 -2.96
N ARG A 75 -13.99 -21.39 -3.27
CA ARG A 75 -14.10 -20.21 -2.39
C ARG A 75 -15.45 -19.49 -2.54
N GLY A 76 -16.07 -19.54 -3.72
CA GLY A 76 -17.31 -18.84 -4.03
C GLY A 76 -17.27 -17.36 -3.63
N ALA A 77 -18.31 -16.89 -2.95
CA ALA A 77 -18.43 -15.52 -2.44
C ALA A 77 -17.73 -15.28 -1.08
N GLY A 78 -16.93 -16.22 -0.58
CA GLY A 78 -16.27 -16.13 0.73
C GLY A 78 -15.19 -15.03 0.81
N GLY A 79 -15.38 -14.07 1.72
CA GLY A 79 -14.44 -12.99 2.06
C GLY A 79 -14.44 -12.68 3.57
N PHE A 80 -13.65 -11.69 3.99
CA PHE A 80 -13.67 -11.16 5.38
C PHE A 80 -13.55 -12.20 6.50
N GLY A 81 -12.55 -13.09 6.43
CA GLY A 81 -12.36 -14.12 7.47
C GLY A 81 -13.26 -15.34 7.32
N SER A 82 -13.80 -15.60 6.12
CA SER A 82 -14.67 -16.75 5.82
C SER A 82 -14.07 -18.14 6.12
N THR A 83 -12.76 -18.24 6.38
CA THR A 83 -12.06 -19.48 6.79
C THR A 83 -11.91 -19.63 8.31
N GLY A 84 -12.35 -18.65 9.11
CA GLY A 84 -12.40 -18.71 10.57
C GLY A 84 -11.12 -18.31 11.32
N ARG A 85 -11.33 -18.06 12.63
CA ARG A 85 -10.47 -17.53 13.70
C ARG A 85 -10.02 -16.07 13.54
N HIS A 86 -10.91 -15.18 13.99
CA HIS A 86 -10.79 -13.72 14.21
C HIS A 86 -11.43 -12.85 13.13
#